data_AF-A0A958DIV0-F1
#
_entry.id   AF-A0A958DIV0-F1
#
_cell.length_a   1.000
_cell.length_b   1.000
_cell.length_c   1.000
_cell.angle_alpha   90.00
_cell.angle_beta   90.00
_cell.angle_gamma   90.00
#
_symmetry.space_group_name_H-M   'P 1'
#
loop_
_entity.id
_entity.type
_entity.pdbx_description
1 polymer ?
#
loop_
_entity_poly.entity_id
_entity_poly.type
_entity_poly.pdbx_seq_one_letter_code
_entity_poly.pdbx_strand_id
1 'polypeptide(L)'
;MPGKLEKIWFMLKKFKRDFTRKPLFYALAEEVHAPELGEYYFVMTEAELRAGVSQNFHFDAEGIPLIPTYIDVEERKLIYYPISIGQYGLAIFHTWLKSGAAADRQRFLAIADWFYENRISEERRGDFWLTDVPKPEYRIFDPWPSAFAQSRGISILLRGYQLTGEEKYLSAATNALKIFEVPAG
;
A
#
# COMPACT_ATOMS: atom_id res chain seq x y z
N MET A 1 -8.54 7.79 25.57
CA MET A 1 -7.20 8.36 25.29
C MET A 1 -6.16 7.69 26.18
N PRO A 2 -5.04 7.18 25.64
CA PRO A 2 -3.99 6.58 26.46
C PRO A 2 -3.35 7.62 27.39
N GLY A 3 -3.06 7.21 28.63
CA GLY A 3 -2.53 8.10 29.66
C GLY A 3 -1.09 8.56 29.37
N LYS A 4 -0.65 9.70 29.95
CA LYS A 4 0.71 10.24 29.75
C LYS A 4 1.82 9.20 30.00
N LEU A 5 1.64 8.33 31.00
CA LEU A 5 2.57 7.24 31.33
C LEU A 5 2.65 6.16 30.24
N GLU A 6 1.52 5.79 29.62
CA GLU A 6 1.49 4.82 28.52
C GLU A 6 2.20 5.36 27.29
N LYS A 7 2.02 6.65 26.99
CA LYS A 7 2.73 7.33 25.89
C LYS A 7 4.24 7.33 26.12
N ILE A 8 4.70 7.68 27.33
CA ILE A 8 6.13 7.67 27.68
C ILE A 8 6.72 6.27 27.53
N TRP A 9 6.01 5.24 28.01
CA TRP A 9 6.47 3.86 27.92
C TRP A 9 6.50 3.34 26.47
N PHE A 10 5.50 3.68 25.66
CA PHE A 10 5.49 3.41 24.22
C PHE A 10 6.70 4.07 23.53
N MET A 11 6.97 5.34 23.80
CA MET A 11 8.09 6.08 23.23
C MET A 11 9.44 5.51 23.67
N LEU A 12 9.60 5.09 24.93
CA LEU A 12 10.80 4.42 25.43
C LEU A 12 11.04 3.07 24.75
N LYS A 13 9.98 2.26 24.57
CA LYS A 13 10.06 1.01 23.81
C LYS A 13 10.44 1.24 22.36
N LYS A 14 9.85 2.25 21.73
CA LYS A 14 10.18 2.65 20.36
C LYS A 14 11.64 3.07 20.25
N PHE A 15 12.13 3.92 21.16
CA PHE A 15 13.52 4.36 21.20
C PHE A 15 14.50 3.19 21.38
N LYS A 16 14.25 2.30 22.34
CA LYS A 16 15.08 1.10 22.54
C LYS A 16 15.10 0.23 21.28
N ARG A 17 13.93 0.02 20.64
CA ARG A 17 13.83 -0.73 19.39
C ARG A 17 14.67 -0.07 18.30
N ASP A 18 14.51 1.24 18.08
CA ASP A 18 15.20 1.98 17.04
C ASP A 18 16.73 1.96 17.23
N PHE A 19 17.22 1.99 18.48
CA PHE A 19 18.65 1.89 18.79
C PHE A 19 19.24 0.48 18.60
N THR A 20 18.41 -0.55 18.74
CA THR A 20 18.83 -1.97 18.57
C THR A 20 18.59 -2.50 17.15
N ARG A 21 17.89 -1.73 16.31
CA ARG A 21 17.52 -2.15 14.96
C ARG A 21 18.70 -1.96 14.02
N LYS A 22 19.02 -2.97 13.21
CA LYS A 22 19.92 -2.78 12.08
C LYS A 22 19.32 -1.73 11.13
N PRO A 23 20.15 -0.92 10.44
CA PRO A 23 19.63 0.07 9.51
C PRO A 23 18.78 -0.64 8.46
N LEU A 24 17.71 0.04 8.10
CA LEU A 24 16.63 -0.48 7.30
C LEU A 24 17.05 -0.37 5.83
N PHE A 25 17.86 -1.34 5.38
CA PHE A 25 18.33 -1.41 3.99
C PHE A 25 17.32 -2.19 3.15
N TYR A 26 16.57 -1.49 2.32
CA TYR A 26 15.87 -2.12 1.21
C TYR A 26 16.85 -2.27 0.05
N ALA A 27 16.90 -3.45 -0.55
CA ALA A 27 17.53 -3.58 -1.86
C ALA A 27 16.72 -2.75 -2.87
N LEU A 28 17.42 -2.06 -3.76
CA LEU A 28 16.80 -1.37 -4.89
C LEU A 28 16.71 -2.34 -6.06
N ALA A 29 15.64 -2.25 -6.83
CA ALA A 29 15.52 -3.01 -8.06
C ALA A 29 16.63 -2.58 -9.03
N GLU A 30 17.33 -3.55 -9.62
CA GLU A 30 18.42 -3.28 -10.57
C GLU A 30 17.91 -2.75 -11.91
N GLU A 31 16.72 -3.19 -12.32
CA GLU A 31 16.07 -2.80 -13.57
C GLU A 31 14.64 -2.32 -13.29
N VAL A 32 14.32 -1.11 -13.76
CA VAL A 32 13.01 -0.44 -13.55
C VAL A 32 12.46 0.21 -14.82
N HIS A 33 13.18 0.12 -15.94
CA HIS A 33 12.85 0.71 -17.23
C HIS A 33 12.51 -0.33 -18.30
N ALA A 34 12.57 -1.63 -17.95
CA ALA A 34 12.15 -2.71 -18.83
C ALA A 34 10.65 -2.62 -19.17
N PRO A 35 10.25 -3.06 -20.39
CA PRO A 35 8.83 -3.12 -20.78
C PRO A 35 8.06 -4.17 -19.98
N GLU A 36 8.75 -5.24 -19.52
CA GLU A 36 8.19 -6.21 -18.59
C GLU A 36 8.46 -5.75 -17.15
N LEU A 37 7.38 -5.58 -16.39
CA LEU A 37 7.42 -5.14 -15.00
C LEU A 37 7.89 -6.27 -14.10
N GLY A 38 9.17 -6.23 -13.73
CA GLY A 38 9.76 -7.03 -12.68
C GLY A 38 9.59 -6.40 -11.30
N GLU A 39 10.67 -6.41 -10.52
CA GLU A 39 10.70 -5.85 -9.17
C GLU A 39 10.27 -4.38 -9.13
N TYR A 40 9.68 -3.97 -8.01
CA TYR A 40 9.37 -2.58 -7.70
C TYR A 40 10.57 -1.92 -7.03
N TYR A 41 10.68 -0.59 -7.16
CA TYR A 41 11.82 0.24 -6.72
C TYR A 41 12.44 -0.18 -5.37
N PHE A 42 11.60 -0.44 -4.35
CA PHE A 42 12.04 -1.05 -3.09
C PHE A 42 11.69 -2.54 -3.09
N VAL A 43 12.72 -3.37 -3.18
CA VAL A 43 12.59 -4.83 -3.18
C VAL A 43 12.38 -5.31 -1.74
N MET A 44 11.29 -6.04 -1.55
CA MET A 44 10.89 -6.57 -0.26
C MET A 44 9.90 -7.71 -0.47
N THR A 45 10.18 -8.85 0.15
CA THR A 45 9.28 -10.01 0.18
C THR A 45 8.23 -9.87 1.27
N GLU A 46 7.18 -10.70 1.21
CA GLU A 46 6.14 -10.73 2.23
C GLU A 46 6.73 -11.10 3.61
N ALA A 47 7.66 -12.06 3.66
CA ALA A 47 8.30 -12.47 4.91
C ALA A 47 9.06 -11.31 5.58
N GLU A 48 9.81 -10.53 4.81
CA GLU A 48 10.52 -9.34 5.29
C GLU A 48 9.56 -8.24 5.74
N LEU A 49 8.48 -8.02 4.99
CA LEU A 49 7.43 -7.06 5.34
C LEU A 49 6.78 -7.42 6.68
N ARG A 50 6.48 -8.71 6.90
CA ARG A 50 5.83 -9.24 8.11
C ARG A 50 6.76 -9.36 9.32
N ALA A 51 8.08 -9.40 9.12
CA ALA A 51 9.07 -9.49 10.21
C ALA A 51 9.18 -8.22 11.10
N GLY A 52 8.20 -7.31 11.04
CA GLY A 52 8.10 -6.16 11.96
C GLY A 52 8.83 -4.91 11.48
N VAL A 53 9.12 -4.82 10.18
CA VAL A 53 9.65 -3.60 9.54
C VAL A 53 8.55 -2.64 9.12
N SER A 54 7.37 -3.17 8.84
CA SER A 54 6.23 -2.40 8.37
C SER A 54 5.08 -2.37 9.38
N GLN A 55 3.88 -2.09 8.89
CA GLN A 55 2.66 -1.91 9.66
C GLN A 55 2.15 -3.23 10.25
N ASN A 56 1.29 -3.11 11.27
CA ASN A 56 0.60 -4.26 11.86
C ASN A 56 -0.57 -4.67 10.95
N PHE A 57 -0.31 -5.61 10.05
CA PHE A 57 -1.29 -6.08 9.08
C PHE A 57 -2.26 -7.10 9.69
N HIS A 58 -3.54 -6.84 9.49
CA HIS A 58 -4.66 -7.76 9.63
C HIS A 58 -5.20 -8.08 8.23
N PHE A 59 -6.12 -9.03 8.09
CA PHE A 59 -6.65 -9.43 6.79
C PHE A 59 -8.16 -9.66 6.88
N ASP A 60 -8.86 -9.33 5.80
CA ASP A 60 -10.26 -9.74 5.59
C ASP A 60 -10.36 -11.21 5.12
N ALA A 61 -11.55 -11.66 4.73
CA ALA A 61 -11.78 -13.04 4.29
C ALA A 61 -11.13 -13.34 2.93
N GLU A 62 -10.94 -12.30 2.11
CA GLU A 62 -10.35 -12.34 0.77
C GLU A 62 -8.81 -12.21 0.82
N GLY A 63 -8.24 -11.93 1.98
CA GLY A 63 -6.81 -11.79 2.20
C GLY A 63 -6.26 -10.39 1.91
N ILE A 64 -7.13 -9.38 1.82
CA ILE A 64 -6.75 -7.98 1.64
C ILE A 64 -6.28 -7.42 2.99
N PRO A 65 -5.12 -6.72 3.01
CA PRO A 65 -4.56 -6.20 4.24
C PRO A 65 -5.34 -5.01 4.80
N LEU A 66 -5.61 -5.09 6.09
CA LEU A 66 -6.19 -4.06 6.94
C LEU A 66 -5.15 -3.59 7.95
N ILE A 67 -5.23 -2.34 8.37
CA ILE A 67 -4.32 -1.78 9.39
C ILE A 67 -5.14 -1.15 10.52
N PRO A 68 -4.65 -1.16 11.76
CA PRO A 68 -5.31 -0.43 12.84
C PRO A 68 -5.18 1.08 12.63
N THR A 69 -6.21 1.83 13.01
CA THR A 69 -6.11 3.29 13.13
C THR A 69 -5.01 3.71 14.12
N TYR A 70 -4.49 4.94 13.97
CA TYR A 70 -3.42 5.45 14.82
C TYR A 70 -3.84 5.51 16.30
N ILE A 71 -2.87 5.36 17.21
CA ILE A 71 -3.12 5.31 18.66
C ILE A 71 -3.83 6.54 19.25
N ASP A 72 -3.82 7.66 18.52
CA ASP A 72 -4.34 8.96 18.94
C ASP A 72 -5.78 9.24 18.42
N VAL A 73 -6.42 8.32 17.69
CA VAL A 73 -7.86 8.43 17.38
C VAL A 73 -8.73 7.78 18.47
N GLU A 74 -9.94 8.32 18.66
CA GLU A 74 -10.85 7.92 19.76
C GLU A 74 -11.36 6.48 19.64
N GLU A 75 -11.56 5.98 18.42
CA GLU A 75 -11.97 4.60 18.15
C GLU A 75 -10.88 3.81 17.41
N ARG A 76 -10.43 2.71 18.03
CA ARG A 76 -9.53 1.74 17.37
C ARG A 76 -10.36 0.89 16.42
N LYS A 77 -10.18 1.08 15.11
CA LYS A 77 -10.82 0.29 14.05
C LYS A 77 -9.77 -0.25 13.09
N LEU A 78 -10.11 -1.32 12.39
CA LEU A 78 -9.35 -1.79 11.23
C LEU A 78 -9.86 -1.04 9.99
N ILE A 79 -8.94 -0.53 9.18
CA ILE A 79 -9.25 0.25 7.98
C ILE A 79 -8.50 -0.31 6.76
N TYR A 80 -9.14 -0.18 5.60
CA TYR A 80 -8.45 -0.34 4.31
C TYR A 80 -7.62 0.91 4.04
N TYR A 81 -6.31 0.72 3.89
CA TYR A 81 -5.42 1.82 3.59
C TYR A 81 -4.67 1.54 2.29
N PRO A 82 -5.03 2.21 1.16
CA PRO A 82 -4.49 1.88 -0.17
C PRO A 82 -2.97 1.85 -0.24
N ILE A 83 -2.28 2.71 0.50
CA ILE A 83 -0.81 2.72 0.57
C ILE A 83 -0.28 1.39 1.11
N SER A 84 -0.86 0.93 2.23
CA SER A 84 -0.45 -0.32 2.88
C SER A 84 -0.87 -1.54 2.08
N ILE A 85 -2.05 -1.49 1.46
CA ILE A 85 -2.54 -2.55 0.58
C ILE A 85 -1.61 -2.72 -0.62
N GLY A 86 -1.26 -1.63 -1.30
CA GLY A 86 -0.34 -1.70 -2.42
C GLY A 86 1.09 -2.08 -2.03
N GLN A 87 1.57 -1.67 -0.85
CA GLN A 87 2.86 -2.13 -0.35
C GLN A 87 2.86 -3.64 -0.08
N TYR A 88 1.80 -4.17 0.50
CA TYR A 88 1.66 -5.62 0.73
C TYR A 88 1.54 -6.39 -0.59
N GLY A 89 0.74 -5.88 -1.54
CA GLY A 89 0.59 -6.48 -2.86
C GLY A 89 1.91 -6.57 -3.61
N LEU A 90 2.71 -5.51 -3.59
CA LEU A 90 4.04 -5.53 -4.22
C LEU A 90 5.01 -6.48 -3.50
N ALA A 91 4.87 -6.68 -2.19
CA ALA A 91 5.65 -7.67 -1.46
C ALA A 91 5.25 -9.12 -1.81
N ILE A 92 3.95 -9.38 -2.03
CA ILE A 92 3.48 -10.66 -2.59
C ILE A 92 4.04 -10.85 -3.99
N PHE A 93 3.99 -9.82 -4.84
CA PHE A 93 4.52 -9.88 -6.21
C PHE A 93 6.01 -10.25 -6.22
N HIS A 94 6.84 -9.62 -5.39
CA HIS A 94 8.26 -10.00 -5.27
C HIS A 94 8.46 -11.42 -4.75
N THR A 95 7.60 -11.86 -3.83
CA THR A 95 7.63 -13.25 -3.34
C THR A 95 7.31 -14.22 -4.46
N TRP A 96 6.29 -13.91 -5.27
CA TRP A 96 5.91 -14.67 -6.46
C TRP A 96 7.01 -14.69 -7.52
N LEU A 97 7.68 -13.58 -7.81
CA LEU A 97 8.81 -13.54 -8.75
C LEU A 97 9.93 -14.51 -8.35
N LYS A 98 10.15 -14.69 -7.04
CA LYS A 98 11.15 -15.62 -6.51
C LYS A 98 10.66 -17.07 -6.46
N SER A 99 9.41 -17.29 -6.09
CA SER A 99 8.86 -18.62 -5.81
C SER A 99 8.21 -19.29 -7.02
N GLY A 100 7.66 -18.49 -7.96
CA GLY A 100 6.79 -18.94 -9.03
C GLY A 100 5.45 -19.52 -8.56
N ALA A 101 5.10 -19.42 -7.28
CA ALA A 101 3.98 -20.14 -6.70
C ALA A 101 2.63 -19.58 -7.17
N ALA A 102 1.76 -20.45 -7.70
CA ALA A 102 0.43 -20.07 -8.18
C ALA A 102 -0.44 -19.39 -7.10
N ALA A 103 -0.26 -19.79 -5.83
CA ALA A 103 -0.96 -19.19 -4.70
C ALA A 103 -0.59 -17.70 -4.49
N ASP A 104 0.70 -17.35 -4.62
CA ASP A 104 1.14 -15.95 -4.50
C ASP A 104 0.63 -15.12 -5.68
N ARG A 105 0.62 -15.70 -6.89
CA ARG A 105 0.00 -15.06 -8.06
C ARG A 105 -1.47 -14.77 -7.83
N GLN A 106 -2.24 -15.74 -7.31
CA GLN A 106 -3.67 -15.57 -7.05
C GLN A 106 -3.93 -14.48 -6.00
N ARG A 107 -3.15 -14.46 -4.92
CA ARG A 107 -3.24 -13.44 -3.87
C ARG A 107 -2.88 -12.04 -4.39
N PHE A 108 -1.87 -11.95 -5.25
CA PHE A 108 -1.53 -10.70 -5.92
C PHE A 108 -2.69 -10.18 -6.77
N LEU A 109 -3.32 -11.06 -7.56
CA LEU A 109 -4.47 -10.71 -8.39
C LEU A 109 -5.68 -10.28 -7.56
N ALA A 110 -5.93 -10.91 -6.40
CA ALA A 110 -6.98 -10.44 -5.49
C ALA A 110 -6.74 -8.98 -5.03
N ILE A 111 -5.49 -8.58 -4.83
CA ILE A 111 -5.15 -7.18 -4.53
C ILE A 111 -5.34 -6.28 -5.76
N ALA A 112 -5.04 -6.77 -6.97
CA ALA A 112 -5.30 -6.02 -8.20
C ALA A 112 -6.80 -5.80 -8.44
N ASP A 113 -7.62 -6.84 -8.23
CA ASP A 113 -9.07 -6.74 -8.24
C ASP A 113 -9.56 -5.77 -7.16
N TRP A 114 -9.02 -5.82 -5.94
CA TRP A 114 -9.37 -4.85 -4.90
C TRP A 114 -9.12 -3.40 -5.33
N PHE A 115 -7.95 -3.09 -5.93
CA PHE A 115 -7.66 -1.75 -6.44
C PHE A 115 -8.61 -1.36 -7.57
N TYR A 116 -8.96 -2.28 -8.47
CA TYR A 116 -9.94 -2.02 -9.50
C TYR A 116 -11.30 -1.71 -8.88
N GLU A 117 -11.83 -2.59 -8.04
CA GLU A 117 -13.19 -2.49 -7.47
C GLU A 117 -13.37 -1.29 -6.52
N ASN A 118 -12.32 -0.92 -5.77
CA ASN A 118 -12.38 0.15 -4.76
C ASN A 118 -11.91 1.51 -5.29
N ARG A 119 -11.75 1.65 -6.61
CA ARG A 119 -11.46 2.96 -7.22
C ARG A 119 -12.70 3.84 -7.23
N ILE A 120 -12.48 5.14 -7.09
CA ILE A 120 -13.47 6.16 -7.39
C ILE A 120 -13.17 6.66 -8.80
N SER A 121 -14.17 6.59 -9.68
CA SER A 121 -14.06 7.05 -11.06
C SER A 121 -14.78 8.37 -11.23
N GLU A 122 -14.06 9.39 -11.69
CA GLU A 122 -14.62 10.69 -12.03
C GLU A 122 -14.14 11.17 -13.39
N GLU A 123 -14.98 11.89 -14.12
CA GLU A 123 -14.67 12.37 -15.47
C GLU A 123 -13.40 13.26 -15.50
N ARG A 124 -13.29 14.20 -14.56
CA ARG A 124 -12.20 15.18 -14.52
C ARG A 124 -10.92 14.63 -13.89
N ARG A 125 -11.04 13.84 -12.83
CA ARG A 125 -9.89 13.35 -12.05
C ARG A 125 -9.45 11.94 -12.46
N GLY A 126 -10.23 11.24 -13.27
CA GLY A 126 -9.99 9.84 -13.59
C GLY A 126 -10.28 8.90 -12.42
N ASP A 127 -9.56 7.78 -12.38
CA ASP A 127 -9.68 6.78 -11.32
C ASP A 127 -8.75 7.14 -10.15
N PHE A 128 -9.22 7.09 -8.91
CA PHE A 128 -8.37 7.35 -7.74
C PHE A 128 -8.84 6.59 -6.49
N TRP A 129 -8.05 6.68 -5.43
CA TRP A 129 -8.28 6.01 -4.14
C TRP A 129 -8.07 7.02 -3.03
N LEU A 130 -9.00 7.00 -2.07
CA LEU A 130 -8.96 7.89 -0.93
C LEU A 130 -8.20 7.25 0.23
N THR A 131 -7.48 8.09 0.95
CA THR A 131 -6.89 7.77 2.26
C THR A 131 -7.86 8.22 3.33
N ASP A 132 -8.44 7.27 4.07
CA ASP A 132 -9.30 7.56 5.22
C ASP A 132 -8.51 7.43 6.53
N VAL A 133 -7.60 8.38 6.75
CA VAL A 133 -6.86 8.51 8.01
C VAL A 133 -6.79 9.99 8.30
N PRO A 134 -7.44 10.54 9.33
CA PRO A 134 -7.27 11.95 9.67
C PRO A 134 -5.78 12.27 9.84
N LYS A 135 -5.30 13.35 9.21
CA LYS A 135 -3.96 13.91 9.47
C LYS A 135 -4.11 15.29 10.09
N PRO A 136 -4.27 15.35 11.42
CA PRO A 136 -4.38 16.62 12.14
C PRO A 136 -3.19 17.55 11.87
N GLU A 137 -2.00 17.00 11.62
CA GLU A 137 -0.78 17.76 11.32
C GLU A 137 -0.89 18.59 10.03
N TYR A 138 -1.73 18.14 9.09
CA TYR A 138 -1.98 18.81 7.81
C TYR A 138 -3.38 19.42 7.74
N ARG A 139 -4.15 19.42 8.84
CA ARG A 139 -5.56 19.86 8.92
C ARG A 139 -6.47 19.14 7.92
N ILE A 140 -6.15 17.89 7.57
CA ILE A 140 -6.99 17.07 6.69
C ILE A 140 -7.81 16.12 7.55
N PHE A 141 -9.13 16.35 7.54
CA PHE A 141 -10.10 15.61 8.35
C PHE A 141 -11.02 14.72 7.50
N ASP A 142 -11.15 15.02 6.20
CA ASP A 142 -11.92 14.24 5.24
C ASP A 142 -10.99 13.39 4.36
N PRO A 143 -11.44 12.22 3.86
CA PRO A 143 -10.62 11.36 3.03
C PRO A 143 -10.06 12.08 1.79
N TRP A 144 -8.77 11.89 1.50
CA TRP A 144 -8.10 12.61 0.40
C TRP A 144 -7.35 11.67 -0.56
N PRO A 145 -7.22 12.06 -1.84
CA PRO A 145 -6.35 11.33 -2.76
C PRO A 145 -4.89 11.58 -2.40
N SER A 146 -4.10 10.51 -2.30
CA SER A 146 -2.66 10.58 -2.05
C SER A 146 -1.89 10.14 -3.29
N ALA A 147 -0.94 10.95 -3.76
CA ALA A 147 -0.01 10.56 -4.83
C ALA A 147 0.68 9.23 -4.55
N PHE A 148 0.93 8.91 -3.27
CA PHE A 148 1.54 7.64 -2.89
C PHE A 148 0.57 6.46 -3.04
N ALA A 149 -0.70 6.63 -2.63
CA ALA A 149 -1.76 5.66 -2.91
C ALA A 149 -1.94 5.43 -4.42
N GLN A 150 -1.97 6.52 -5.21
CA GLN A 150 -2.08 6.46 -6.67
C GLN A 150 -0.92 5.69 -7.30
N SER A 151 0.33 6.01 -6.92
CA SER A 151 1.51 5.32 -7.46
C SER A 151 1.49 3.81 -7.21
N ARG A 152 1.00 3.39 -6.03
CA ARG A 152 0.87 1.98 -5.66
C ARG A 152 -0.25 1.32 -6.44
N GLY A 153 -1.42 1.95 -6.52
CA GLY A 153 -2.56 1.42 -7.30
C GLY A 153 -2.21 1.22 -8.77
N ILE A 154 -1.61 2.21 -9.42
CA ILE A 154 -1.13 2.11 -10.82
C ILE A 154 -0.12 0.96 -10.96
N SER A 155 0.86 0.85 -10.05
CA SER A 155 1.88 -0.20 -10.10
C SER A 155 1.31 -1.61 -9.94
N ILE A 156 0.27 -1.77 -9.12
CA ILE A 156 -0.46 -3.02 -8.93
C ILE A 156 -1.27 -3.35 -10.19
N LEU A 157 -2.06 -2.41 -10.68
CA LEU A 157 -2.94 -2.61 -11.84
C LEU A 157 -2.14 -2.96 -13.10
N LEU A 158 -1.04 -2.27 -13.39
CA LEU A 158 -0.22 -2.59 -14.57
C LEU A 158 0.39 -3.99 -14.49
N ARG A 159 0.80 -4.44 -13.29
CA ARG A 159 1.26 -5.82 -13.07
C ARG A 159 0.11 -6.82 -13.18
N GLY A 160 -1.09 -6.46 -12.71
CA GLY A 160 -2.31 -7.25 -12.94
C GLY A 160 -2.57 -7.47 -14.42
N TYR A 161 -2.53 -6.39 -15.21
CA TYR A 161 -2.64 -6.44 -16.68
C TYR A 161 -1.55 -7.33 -17.29
N GLN A 162 -0.28 -7.15 -16.92
CA GLN A 162 0.81 -7.99 -17.45
C GLN A 162 0.59 -9.49 -17.18
N LEU A 163 0.03 -9.84 -16.02
CA LEU A 163 -0.18 -11.24 -15.64
C LEU A 163 -1.39 -11.88 -16.30
N THR A 164 -2.44 -11.13 -16.63
CA THR A 164 -3.73 -11.69 -17.09
C THR A 164 -4.12 -11.27 -18.50
N GLY A 165 -3.58 -10.17 -19.02
CA GLY A 165 -4.05 -9.53 -20.25
C GLY A 165 -5.41 -8.85 -20.11
N GLU A 166 -5.96 -8.70 -18.90
CA GLU A 166 -7.28 -8.08 -18.72
C GLU A 166 -7.20 -6.55 -18.86
N GLU A 167 -7.78 -6.03 -19.94
CA GLU A 167 -7.83 -4.60 -20.28
C GLU A 167 -8.42 -3.71 -19.17
N LYS A 168 -9.26 -4.28 -18.30
CA LYS A 168 -9.85 -3.54 -17.17
C LYS A 168 -8.77 -2.91 -16.29
N TYR A 169 -7.65 -3.60 -16.08
CA TYR A 169 -6.55 -3.13 -15.26
C TYR A 169 -5.76 -2.02 -15.97
N LEU A 170 -5.45 -2.20 -17.26
CA LEU A 170 -4.74 -1.22 -18.06
C LEU A 170 -5.54 0.09 -18.18
N SER A 171 -6.84 -0.02 -18.45
CA SER A 171 -7.74 1.12 -18.53
C SER A 171 -7.80 1.89 -17.21
N ALA A 172 -7.96 1.19 -16.09
CA ALA A 172 -7.98 1.82 -14.77
C ALA A 172 -6.64 2.46 -14.40
N ALA A 173 -5.51 1.80 -14.68
CA ALA A 173 -4.18 2.37 -14.46
C ALA A 173 -3.95 3.64 -15.28
N THR A 174 -4.41 3.64 -16.53
CA THR A 174 -4.31 4.79 -17.44
C THR A 174 -5.17 5.95 -16.95
N ASN A 175 -6.42 5.69 -16.55
CA ASN A 175 -7.29 6.72 -15.99
C ASN A 175 -6.75 7.28 -14.67
N ALA A 176 -6.05 6.48 -13.86
CA ALA A 176 -5.47 6.93 -12.60
C ALA A 176 -4.28 7.89 -12.75
N LEU A 177 -3.78 8.11 -13.97
CA LEU A 177 -2.79 9.15 -14.25
C LEU A 177 -3.40 10.55 -14.33
N LYS A 178 -4.69 10.68 -14.69
CA LYS A 178 -5.35 11.97 -14.93
C LYS A 178 -5.31 12.90 -13.71
N ILE A 179 -5.40 12.34 -12.51
CA ILE A 179 -5.40 13.14 -11.27
C ILE A 179 -4.09 13.92 -11.07
N PHE A 180 -2.97 13.48 -11.67
CA PHE A 180 -1.69 14.20 -11.59
C PHE A 180 -1.62 15.43 -12.50
N GLU A 181 -2.53 15.53 -13.48
CA GLU A 181 -2.65 16.70 -14.37
C GLU A 181 -3.56 17.77 -13.79
N VAL A 182 -4.28 17.43 -12.71
CA VAL A 182 -5.18 18.34 -12.01
C VAL A 182 -4.43 19.07 -10.89
N PRO A 183 -4.46 20.42 -10.85
CA PRO A 183 -3.89 21.15 -9.72
C PRO A 183 -4.50 20.73 -8.39
N ALA A 184 -3.66 20.55 -7.38
CA ALA A 184 -4.10 20.41 -5.99
C ALA A 184 -4.70 21.76 -5.56
N GLY A 185 -6.03 21.83 -5.50
CA GLY A 185 -6.78 23.00 -5.02
C GLY A 185 -6.74 23.15 -3.51
#